data_AF-A0A2D8S3I9-F1
#
_entry.id   AF-A0A2D8S3I9-F1
#
_cell.length_a   1.000
_cell.length_b   1.000
_cell.length_c   1.000
_cell.angle_alpha   90.00
_cell.angle_beta   90.00
_cell.angle_gamma   90.00
#
_symmetry.space_group_name_H-M   'P 1'
#
loop_
_entity.id
_entity.type
_entity.pdbx_description
1 polymer ?
#
loop_
_entity_poly.entity_id
_entity_poly.type
_entity_poly.pdbx_seq_one_letter_code
_entity_poly.pdbx_strand_id
1 'polypeptide(L)'
;MRYFFINLVLSIFFILPDWLLKIIWPLKRQKIRNEYLDYQAATFIKIIDIFGYKIDTENFTNTERLRANLSRLKIKINEKTPNKYSVKNYSLDHADNVSVREYTPNKILSDKSMLYFHGGGYVLGSVETHHN
;
A
#
# COMPACT_ATOMS: atom_id res chain seq x y z
N MET A 1 -12.17 -16.07 4.05
CA MET A 1 -13.35 -15.22 4.36
C MET A 1 -12.99 -13.87 4.99
N ARG A 2 -12.19 -13.78 6.07
CA ARG A 2 -11.86 -12.49 6.74
C ARG A 2 -11.44 -11.36 5.78
N TYR A 3 -10.42 -11.59 4.97
CA TYR A 3 -9.89 -10.57 4.04
C TYR A 3 -10.86 -10.20 2.90
N PHE A 4 -11.83 -11.07 2.58
CA PHE A 4 -12.87 -10.74 1.61
C PHE A 4 -13.75 -9.61 2.14
N PHE A 5 -14.26 -9.74 3.38
CA PHE A 5 -15.08 -8.71 4.00
C PHE A 5 -14.31 -7.42 4.25
N ILE A 6 -13.05 -7.50 4.70
CA ILE A 6 -12.19 -6.31 4.85
C ILE A 6 -12.08 -5.56 3.54
N ASN A 7 -11.75 -6.27 2.45
CA ASN A 7 -11.59 -5.63 1.13
C ASN A 7 -12.91 -5.09 0.58
N LEU A 8 -14.05 -5.72 0.87
CA LEU A 8 -15.37 -5.21 0.51
C LEU A 8 -15.66 -3.88 1.24
N VAL A 9 -15.46 -3.85 2.56
CA VAL A 9 -15.66 -2.62 3.36
C VAL A 9 -14.73 -1.51 2.86
N LEU A 10 -13.46 -1.82 2.59
CA LEU A 10 -12.51 -0.85 2.04
C LEU A 10 -12.92 -0.31 0.68
N SER A 11 -13.40 -1.18 -0.22
CA SER A 11 -13.85 -0.76 -1.55
C SER A 11 -15.02 0.23 -1.49
N ILE A 12 -15.93 0.04 -0.53
CA ILE A 12 -17.02 0.98 -0.29
C ILE A 12 -16.46 2.26 0.33
N PHE A 13 -15.64 2.14 1.37
CA PHE A 13 -15.06 3.26 2.12
C PHE A 13 -14.34 4.27 1.22
N PHE A 14 -13.51 3.83 0.28
CA PHE A 14 -12.75 4.73 -0.59
C PHE A 14 -13.63 5.50 -1.59
N ILE A 15 -14.86 5.04 -1.85
CA ILE A 15 -15.81 5.71 -2.76
C ILE A 15 -16.71 6.70 -1.99
N LEU A 16 -16.85 6.55 -0.66
CA LEU A 16 -17.76 7.37 0.12
C LEU A 16 -17.30 8.83 0.18
N PRO A 17 -18.21 9.81 -0.02
CA PRO A 17 -17.88 11.21 0.13
C PRO A 17 -17.69 11.59 1.60
N ASP A 18 -16.83 12.59 1.84
CA ASP A 18 -16.48 13.08 3.18
C ASP A 18 -17.68 13.44 4.06
N TRP A 19 -18.75 14.01 3.48
CA TRP A 19 -19.93 14.39 4.25
C TRP A 19 -20.64 13.17 4.85
N LEU A 20 -20.67 12.05 4.12
CA LEU A 20 -21.28 10.81 4.59
C LEU A 20 -20.37 10.11 5.60
N LEU A 21 -19.06 10.11 5.37
CA LEU A 21 -18.08 9.64 6.36
C LEU A 21 -18.22 10.39 7.69
N LYS A 22 -18.48 11.71 7.65
CA LYS A 22 -18.68 12.54 8.84
C LYS A 22 -19.91 12.16 9.66
N ILE A 23 -20.96 11.67 9.00
CA ILE A 23 -22.18 11.21 9.66
C ILE A 23 -21.93 9.84 10.32
N ILE A 24 -21.27 8.93 9.62
CA ILE A 24 -21.05 7.55 10.09
C ILE A 24 -19.96 7.48 11.18
N TRP A 25 -18.87 8.25 11.02
CA TRP A 25 -17.72 8.26 11.93
C TRP A 25 -17.41 9.65 12.47
N PRO A 26 -18.22 10.25 13.35
CA PRO A 26 -17.97 11.59 13.90
C PRO A 26 -16.64 11.66 14.66
N LEU A 27 -15.58 11.99 13.92
CA LEU A 27 -14.20 11.93 14.35
C LEU A 27 -13.67 13.32 14.70
N LYS A 28 -13.10 13.45 15.91
CA LYS A 28 -12.19 14.55 16.22
C LYS A 28 -10.85 14.30 15.53
N ARG A 29 -10.56 15.09 14.49
CA ARG A 29 -9.30 15.00 13.73
C ARG A 29 -8.12 15.47 14.59
N GLN A 30 -7.02 14.72 14.55
CA GLN A 30 -5.78 15.09 15.22
C GLN A 30 -5.05 16.18 14.42
N LYS A 31 -4.41 17.10 15.14
CA LYS A 31 -3.54 18.13 14.56
C LYS A 31 -2.10 17.63 14.62
N ILE A 32 -1.43 17.53 13.48
CA ILE A 32 -0.04 17.08 13.36
C ILE A 32 0.72 18.19 12.66
N ARG A 33 1.77 18.73 13.31
CA ARG A 33 2.59 19.83 12.77
C ARG A 33 1.75 21.03 12.29
N ASN A 34 0.79 21.44 13.10
CA ASN A 34 -0.18 22.50 12.80
C ASN A 34 -1.16 22.25 11.65
N GLU A 35 -1.15 21.07 11.04
CA GLU A 35 -2.10 20.68 10.00
C GLU A 35 -3.11 19.65 10.52
N TYR A 36 -4.29 19.62 9.91
CA TYR A 36 -5.25 18.53 10.13
C TYR A 36 -5.13 17.51 9.00
N LEU A 37 -5.15 16.23 9.37
CA LEU A 37 -5.36 15.17 8.38
C LEU A 37 -6.70 15.38 7.67
N ASP A 38 -6.78 15.01 6.39
CA ASP A 38 -8.06 14.94 5.70
C ASP A 38 -8.98 13.92 6.40
N TYR A 39 -10.29 14.06 6.21
CA TYR A 39 -11.25 13.28 6.99
C TYR A 39 -11.18 11.80 6.67
N GLN A 40 -11.03 11.46 5.38
CA GLN A 40 -10.91 10.10 4.90
C GLN A 40 -9.65 9.44 5.47
N ALA A 41 -8.47 10.07 5.41
CA ALA A 41 -7.25 9.52 5.99
C ALA A 41 -7.32 9.36 7.51
N ALA A 42 -7.85 10.36 8.23
CA ALA A 42 -8.01 10.26 9.69
C ALA A 42 -8.95 9.11 10.08
N THR A 43 -10.01 8.90 9.30
CA THR A 43 -10.95 7.78 9.47
C THR A 43 -10.27 6.47 9.13
N PHE A 44 -9.55 6.41 8.01
CA PHE A 44 -8.83 5.23 7.55
C PHE A 44 -7.83 4.73 8.59
N ILE A 45 -7.05 5.63 9.21
CA ILE A 45 -6.10 5.29 10.28
C ILE A 45 -6.81 4.60 11.47
N LYS A 46 -8.03 5.02 11.82
CA LYS A 46 -8.81 4.36 12.86
C LYS A 46 -9.31 2.98 12.43
N ILE A 47 -9.80 2.85 11.20
CA ILE A 47 -10.37 1.58 10.72
C ILE A 47 -9.23 0.56 10.54
N ILE A 48 -8.07 0.96 9.99
CA ILE A 48 -6.95 0.05 9.77
C ILE A 48 -6.33 -0.48 11.08
N ASP A 49 -6.43 0.25 12.20
CA ASP A 49 -5.98 -0.26 13.50
C ASP A 49 -6.78 -1.50 13.98
N ILE A 50 -8.03 -1.64 13.51
CA ILE A 50 -8.92 -2.75 13.89
C ILE A 50 -8.55 -4.05 13.16
N PHE A 51 -8.29 -3.98 11.86
CA PHE A 51 -8.08 -5.18 11.02
C PHE A 51 -6.66 -5.31 10.45
N GLY A 52 -5.86 -4.26 10.56
CA GLY A 52 -4.50 -4.20 10.08
C GLY A 52 -3.61 -5.18 10.81
N TYR A 53 -2.54 -5.60 10.12
CA TYR A 53 -1.55 -6.46 10.74
C TYR A 53 -0.71 -5.67 11.74
N LYS A 54 -0.75 -6.07 13.00
CA LYS A 54 0.05 -5.48 14.08
C LYS A 54 1.42 -6.14 14.07
N ILE A 55 2.41 -5.38 13.60
CA ILE A 55 3.79 -5.86 13.48
C ILE A 55 4.37 -5.96 14.89
N ASP A 56 4.97 -7.10 15.22
CA ASP A 56 5.76 -7.25 16.44
C ASP A 56 7.12 -6.58 16.25
N THR A 57 7.26 -5.37 16.80
CA THR A 57 8.50 -4.60 16.73
C THR A 57 9.50 -5.00 17.81
N GLU A 58 9.07 -5.67 18.88
CA GLU A 58 9.94 -6.10 19.97
C GLU A 58 10.69 -7.38 19.60
N ASN A 59 10.02 -8.31 18.90
CA ASN A 59 10.59 -9.58 18.43
C ASN A 59 10.60 -9.67 16.89
N PHE A 60 11.19 -8.68 16.24
CA PHE A 60 11.18 -8.60 14.78
C PHE A 60 12.16 -9.60 14.12
N THR A 61 11.62 -10.72 13.63
CA THR A 61 12.40 -11.77 12.92
C THR A 61 12.16 -11.76 11.41
N ASN A 62 12.96 -12.51 10.65
CA ASN A 62 12.68 -12.75 9.22
C ASN A 62 11.29 -13.38 8.99
N THR A 63 10.81 -14.23 9.91
CA THR A 63 9.46 -14.80 9.82
C THR A 63 8.38 -13.72 10.01
N GLU A 64 8.61 -12.79 10.93
CA GLU A 64 7.72 -11.66 11.17
C GLU A 64 7.67 -10.71 9.98
N ARG A 65 8.83 -10.39 9.40
CA ARG A 65 8.93 -9.64 8.13
C ARG A 65 8.11 -10.27 7.02
N LEU A 66 8.21 -11.59 6.84
CA LEU A 66 7.45 -12.33 5.83
C LEU A 66 5.95 -12.26 6.09
N ARG A 67 5.50 -12.47 7.34
CA ARG A 67 4.08 -12.35 7.71
C ARG A 67 3.54 -10.95 7.48
N ALA A 68 4.29 -9.91 7.86
CA ALA A 68 3.92 -8.53 7.64
C ALA A 68 3.75 -8.20 6.14
N ASN A 69 4.71 -8.61 5.30
CA ASN A 69 4.62 -8.43 3.84
C ASN A 69 3.45 -9.21 3.23
N LEU A 70 3.24 -10.47 3.63
CA LEU A 70 2.11 -11.27 3.17
C LEU A 70 0.77 -10.69 3.59
N SER A 71 0.67 -10.08 4.77
CA SER A 71 -0.57 -9.45 5.21
C SER A 71 -0.88 -8.19 4.42
N ARG A 72 0.14 -7.39 4.07
CA ARG A 72 -0.01 -6.21 3.19
C ARG A 72 -0.59 -6.60 1.83
N LEU A 73 -0.12 -7.69 1.23
CA LEU A 73 -0.64 -8.18 -0.06
C LEU A 73 -2.11 -8.62 -0.01
N LYS A 74 -2.66 -8.92 1.17
CA LYS A 74 -4.06 -9.37 1.32
C LYS A 74 -5.06 -8.23 1.43
N ILE A 75 -4.60 -7.02 1.77
CA ILE A 75 -5.45 -5.84 1.94
C ILE A 75 -5.31 -4.96 0.70
N LYS A 76 -6.42 -4.76 0.00
CA LYS A 76 -6.47 -4.00 -1.26
C LYS A 76 -6.69 -2.52 -0.96
N ILE A 77 -5.61 -1.81 -0.67
CA ILE A 77 -5.61 -0.35 -0.44
C ILE A 77 -5.28 0.40 -1.73
N ASN A 78 -4.48 -0.22 -2.61
CA ASN A 78 -4.05 0.41 -3.84
C ASN A 78 -5.10 0.25 -4.95
N GLU A 79 -5.27 1.32 -5.72
CA GLU A 79 -6.08 1.31 -6.93
C GLU A 79 -5.33 0.63 -8.07
N LYS A 80 -6.01 -0.25 -8.79
CA LYS A 80 -5.43 -0.87 -9.98
C LYS A 80 -5.12 0.21 -11.01
N THR A 81 -3.90 0.18 -11.55
CA THR A 81 -3.54 0.97 -12.72
C THR A 81 -4.59 0.86 -13.85
N PRO A 82 -5.10 1.99 -14.37
CA PRO A 82 -6.04 1.97 -15.50
C PRO A 82 -5.32 1.66 -16.82
N ASN A 83 -4.00 1.85 -16.88
CA ASN A 83 -3.22 1.69 -18.09
C ASN A 83 -2.72 0.27 -18.27
N LYS A 84 -2.83 -0.22 -19.51
CA LYS A 84 -2.15 -1.45 -19.93
C LYS A 84 -0.65 -1.18 -20.06
N TYR A 85 0.14 -2.00 -19.38
CA TYR A 85 1.60 -2.03 -19.46
C TYR A 85 2.07 -3.47 -19.60
N SER A 86 3.28 -3.67 -20.11
CA SER A 86 3.99 -4.95 -20.03
C SER A 86 5.00 -4.92 -18.88
N VAL A 87 5.22 -6.09 -18.29
CA VAL A 87 6.13 -6.26 -17.16
C VAL A 87 7.26 -7.21 -17.56
N LYS A 88 8.49 -6.86 -17.21
CA LYS A 88 9.63 -7.76 -17.34
C LYS A 88 10.48 -7.72 -16.07
N ASN A 89 10.86 -8.89 -15.57
CA ASN A 89 11.73 -9.01 -14.40
C ASN A 89 13.16 -9.30 -14.86
N TYR A 90 14.11 -8.69 -14.17
CA TYR A 90 15.54 -8.82 -14.40
C TYR A 90 16.22 -9.16 -13.07
N SER A 91 17.25 -10.00 -13.14
CA SER A 91 18.21 -10.21 -12.07
C SER A 91 19.50 -9.47 -12.42
N LEU A 92 20.19 -8.90 -11.44
CA LEU A 92 21.44 -8.20 -11.68
C LEU A 92 22.63 -9.14 -11.47
N ASP A 93 23.46 -9.31 -12.50
CA ASP A 93 24.61 -10.23 -12.48
C ASP A 93 25.68 -9.85 -11.43
N HIS A 94 25.74 -8.57 -11.04
CA HIS A 94 26.72 -8.04 -10.08
C HIS A 94 26.16 -7.83 -8.67
N ALA A 95 24.91 -8.23 -8.41
CA ALA A 95 24.29 -8.05 -7.11
C ALA A 95 23.37 -9.24 -6.77
N ASP A 96 23.87 -10.12 -5.91
CA ASP A 96 23.12 -11.29 -5.47
C ASP A 96 21.78 -10.90 -4.84
N ASN A 97 20.73 -11.61 -5.24
CA ASN A 97 19.36 -11.42 -4.77
C ASN A 97 18.76 -10.03 -5.03
N VAL A 98 19.34 -9.23 -5.93
CA VAL A 98 18.73 -7.99 -6.39
C VAL A 98 17.96 -8.25 -7.67
N SER A 99 16.66 -7.95 -7.63
CA SER A 99 15.77 -8.04 -8.79
C SER A 99 15.18 -6.68 -9.12
N VAL A 100 15.00 -6.42 -10.41
CA VAL A 100 14.39 -5.21 -10.95
C VAL A 100 13.19 -5.61 -11.79
N ARG A 101 12.06 -4.91 -11.61
CA ARG A 101 10.88 -5.05 -12.47
C ARG A 101 10.73 -3.80 -13.31
N GLU A 102 10.79 -3.99 -14.61
CA GLU A 102 10.52 -2.94 -15.59
C GLU A 102 9.03 -2.95 -15.95
N TYR A 103 8.47 -1.75 -16.02
CA TYR A 103 7.11 -1.50 -16.46
C TYR A 103 7.17 -0.66 -17.73
N THR A 104 6.73 -1.22 -18.86
CA THR A 104 6.67 -0.50 -20.14
C THR A 104 5.21 -0.14 -20.46
N PRO A 105 4.86 1.16 -20.58
CA PRO A 105 3.52 1.55 -21.01
C PRO A 105 3.30 1.17 -22.48
N ASN A 106 2.06 0.83 -22.85
CA ASN A 106 1.73 0.49 -24.24
C ASN A 106 2.02 1.61 -25.26
N LYS A 107 2.04 2.87 -24.81
CA LYS A 107 2.40 4.03 -25.62
C LYS A 107 3.55 4.77 -24.93
N ILE A 108 4.73 4.72 -25.55
CA ILE A 108 5.90 5.46 -25.09
C ILE A 108 5.80 6.89 -25.63
N LEU A 109 5.77 7.87 -24.72
CA LEU A 109 5.69 9.30 -25.05
C LEU A 109 7.05 10.01 -24.97
N SER A 110 8.04 9.38 -24.32
CA SER A 110 9.41 9.88 -24.19
C SER A 110 10.38 8.74 -23.97
N ASP A 111 11.66 8.98 -24.25
CA ASP A 111 12.79 8.10 -23.95
C ASP A 111 13.26 8.14 -22.47
N LYS A 112 12.64 8.98 -21.64
CA LYS A 112 12.94 9.08 -20.21
C LYS A 112 12.48 7.84 -19.45
N SER A 113 13.28 7.43 -18.48
CA SER A 113 12.96 6.36 -17.54
C SER A 113 12.90 6.87 -16.09
N MET A 114 12.13 6.19 -15.25
CA MET A 114 12.06 6.46 -13.81
C MET A 114 12.51 5.23 -13.05
N LEU A 115 13.53 5.39 -12.22
CA LEU A 115 13.95 4.38 -11.26
C LEU A 115 13.17 4.59 -9.97
N TYR A 116 12.41 3.58 -9.55
CA TYR A 116 11.60 3.61 -8.34
C TYR A 116 12.16 2.68 -7.27
N PHE A 117 12.40 3.22 -6.07
CA PHE A 117 12.74 2.46 -4.88
C PHE A 117 11.54 2.48 -3.93
N HIS A 118 11.11 1.30 -3.49
CA HIS A 118 9.96 1.20 -2.62
C HIS A 118 10.26 1.67 -1.19
N GLY A 119 9.23 2.15 -0.49
CA GLY A 119 9.32 2.49 0.93
C GLY A 119 9.31 1.24 1.83
N GLY A 120 9.15 1.45 3.13
CA GLY A 120 9.11 0.35 4.13
C GLY A 120 10.33 0.31 5.06
N GLY A 121 11.10 1.39 5.12
CA GLY A 121 12.17 1.57 6.10
C GLY A 121 13.30 0.56 5.95
N TYR A 122 13.59 0.12 4.73
CA TYR A 122 14.60 -0.91 4.41
C TYR A 122 14.35 -2.30 5.03
N VAL A 123 13.19 -2.50 5.66
CA VAL A 123 12.82 -3.72 6.37
C VAL A 123 11.61 -4.40 5.74
N LEU A 124 10.63 -3.62 5.28
CA LEU A 124 9.37 -4.11 4.74
C LEU A 124 9.22 -3.75 3.26
N GLY A 125 8.29 -4.44 2.63
CA GLY A 125 7.95 -4.25 1.22
C GLY A 125 8.80 -5.09 0.28
N SER A 126 8.33 -5.12 -0.95
CA SER A 126 9.04 -5.65 -2.11
C SER A 126 8.44 -5.01 -3.36
N VAL A 127 8.94 -5.41 -4.53
CA VAL A 127 8.29 -5.09 -5.81
C VAL A 127 6.83 -5.53 -5.86
N GLU A 128 6.48 -6.64 -5.20
CA GLU A 128 5.10 -7.16 -5.19
C GLU A 128 4.14 -6.28 -4.40
N THR A 129 4.60 -5.70 -3.28
CA THR A 129 3.74 -4.84 -2.44
C THR A 129 3.48 -3.46 -3.07
N HIS A 130 4.17 -3.13 -4.16
CA HIS A 130 4.05 -1.85 -4.88
C HIS A 130 3.72 -2.06 -6.37
N HIS A 131 3.31 -3.27 -6.76
CA HIS A 131 2.99 -3.61 -8.15
C HIS A 131 1.61 -3.13 -8.59
N ASN A 132 0.64 -3.23 -7.68
CA ASN A 132 -0.77 -2.99 -7.92
C ASN A 132 -1.26 -1.77 -7.17
#